data_AF-L8JM45-F1
#
_entry.id   AF-L8JM45-F1
#
_cell.length_a   1.000
_cell.length_b   1.000
_cell.length_c   1.000
_cell.angle_alpha   90.00
_cell.angle_beta   90.00
_cell.angle_gamma   90.00
#
_symmetry.space_group_name_H-M   'P 1'
#
loop_
_entity.id
_entity.type
_entity.pdbx_description
1 polymer ?
#
loop_
_entity_poly.entity_id
_entity_poly.type
_entity_poly.pdbx_seq_one_letter_code
_entity_poly.pdbx_strand_id
1 'polypeptide(L)'
;MTSEEKKVYLLLKSVIFHYHGLDEEERQGILESADEIDGREELKWVNEFISQDYFNSFERAREYLNDIVGDYPLDKRIFYIEMVWKANSKKGYVTELEATAMLKLARDWNVEAELIEIIKKMSQS
;
A
#
# COMPACT_ATOMS: atom_id res chain seq x y z
N MET A 1 -15.05 6.23 -0.05
CA MET A 1 -14.43 5.00 -0.55
C MET A 1 -15.45 3.87 -0.48
N THR A 2 -15.58 3.06 -1.51
CA THR A 2 -16.34 1.80 -1.47
C THR A 2 -15.62 0.77 -0.60
N SER A 3 -16.28 -0.34 -0.24
CA SER A 3 -15.62 -1.42 0.51
C SER A 3 -14.41 -1.99 -0.24
N GLU A 4 -14.49 -2.11 -1.56
CA GLU A 4 -13.37 -2.55 -2.38
C GLU A 4 -12.21 -1.55 -2.33
N GLU A 5 -12.48 -0.25 -2.45
CA GLU A 5 -11.45 0.78 -2.37
C GLU A 5 -10.77 0.81 -0.99
N LYS A 6 -11.54 0.57 0.09
CA LYS A 6 -11.01 0.43 1.45
C LYS A 6 -10.11 -0.80 1.57
N LYS A 7 -10.52 -1.95 1.04
CA LYS A 7 -9.68 -3.17 0.99
C LYS A 7 -8.39 -2.94 0.22
N VAL A 8 -8.47 -2.33 -0.97
CA VAL A 8 -7.30 -1.99 -1.79
C VAL A 8 -6.31 -1.16 -0.98
N TYR A 9 -6.78 -0.06 -0.37
CA TYR A 9 -5.93 0.83 0.39
C TYR A 9 -5.29 0.15 1.61
N LEU A 10 -6.10 -0.54 2.43
CA LEU A 10 -5.62 -1.19 3.64
C LEU A 10 -4.70 -2.37 3.32
N LEU A 11 -4.99 -3.15 2.27
CA LEU A 11 -4.14 -4.26 1.84
C LEU A 11 -2.78 -3.73 1.37
N LEU A 12 -2.79 -2.71 0.49
CA LEU A 12 -1.57 -2.06 0.03
C LEU A 12 -0.69 -1.59 1.18
N LYS A 13 -1.27 -0.80 2.09
CA LYS A 13 -0.53 -0.27 3.25
C LYS A 13 0.03 -1.41 4.11
N SER A 14 -0.78 -2.43 4.37
CA SER A 14 -0.38 -3.55 5.21
C SER A 14 0.73 -4.38 4.60
N VAL A 15 0.65 -4.75 3.31
CA VAL A 15 1.67 -5.62 2.70
C VAL A 15 3.01 -4.94 2.49
N ILE A 16 3.04 -3.61 2.34
CA ILE A 16 4.33 -2.89 2.29
C ILE A 16 4.99 -2.90 3.67
N PHE A 17 4.26 -2.60 4.75
CA PHE A 17 4.82 -2.66 6.11
C PHE A 17 5.22 -4.09 6.50
N HIS A 18 4.41 -5.08 6.16
CA HIS A 18 4.72 -6.49 6.41
C HIS A 18 5.93 -7.01 5.63
N TYR A 19 6.39 -6.33 4.56
CA TYR A 19 7.45 -6.82 3.68
C TYR A 19 8.80 -7.05 4.40
N HIS A 20 9.01 -6.38 5.53
CA HIS A 20 10.20 -6.51 6.37
C HIS A 20 9.92 -6.88 7.84
N GLY A 21 8.67 -7.19 8.16
CA GLY A 21 8.18 -7.36 9.53
C GLY A 21 7.50 -6.08 10.03
N LEU A 22 6.28 -6.24 10.56
CA LEU A 22 5.45 -5.15 11.04
C LEU A 22 5.82 -4.79 12.49
N ASP A 23 6.17 -3.53 12.74
CA ASP A 23 6.34 -3.02 14.11
C ASP A 23 5.02 -2.46 14.70
N GLU A 24 5.04 -2.11 15.99
CA GLU A 24 3.84 -1.63 16.69
C GLU A 24 3.37 -0.25 16.20
N GLU A 25 4.29 0.62 15.76
CA GLU A 25 3.94 1.95 15.23
C GLU A 25 3.23 1.80 13.88
N GLU A 26 3.71 0.91 13.02
CA GLU A 26 3.11 0.60 11.72
C GLU A 26 1.74 -0.07 11.90
N ARG A 27 1.62 -1.00 12.85
CA ARG A 27 0.34 -1.62 13.22
C ARG A 27 -0.68 -0.57 13.64
N GLN A 28 -0.28 0.34 14.52
CA GLN A 28 -1.13 1.44 14.98
C GLN A 28 -1.50 2.37 13.83
N GLY A 29 -0.55 2.68 12.94
CA GLY A 29 -0.80 3.51 11.75
C GLY A 29 -1.77 2.86 10.75
N ILE A 30 -1.77 1.53 10.60
CA ILE A 30 -2.79 0.82 9.81
C ILE A 30 -4.16 0.94 10.50
N LEU A 31 -4.19 0.76 11.83
CA LEU A 31 -5.42 0.83 12.62
C LEU A 31 -6.10 2.20 12.51
N GLU A 32 -5.32 3.27 12.67
CA GLU A 32 -5.79 4.65 12.52
C GLU A 32 -6.34 4.91 11.12
N SER A 33 -5.65 4.44 10.08
CA SER A 33 -6.15 4.57 8.72
C SER A 33 -7.43 3.79 8.47
N ALA A 34 -7.61 2.64 9.14
CA ALA A 34 -8.88 1.92 9.08
C ALA A 34 -9.99 2.69 9.80
N ASP A 35 -9.71 3.35 10.94
CA ASP A 35 -10.69 4.20 11.62
C ASP A 35 -11.08 5.42 10.78
N GLU A 36 -10.11 6.11 10.19
CA GLU A 36 -10.31 7.31 9.38
C GLU A 36 -11.25 7.08 8.17
N ILE A 37 -11.23 5.86 7.60
CA ILE A 37 -12.04 5.51 6.44
C ILE A 37 -13.28 4.66 6.80
N ASP A 38 -13.57 4.46 8.09
CA ASP A 38 -14.61 3.55 8.58
C ASP A 38 -14.46 2.13 7.98
N GLY A 39 -13.24 1.59 8.04
CA GLY A 39 -12.76 0.41 7.32
C GLY A 39 -12.35 -0.75 8.22
N ARG A 40 -12.90 -0.86 9.44
CA ARG A 40 -12.52 -1.90 10.41
C ARG A 40 -12.78 -3.32 9.92
N GLU A 41 -13.90 -3.54 9.22
CA GLU A 41 -14.24 -4.83 8.62
C GLU A 41 -13.27 -5.18 7.48
N GLU A 42 -12.89 -4.21 6.66
CA GLU A 42 -11.88 -4.39 5.63
C GLU A 42 -10.50 -4.67 6.21
N LEU A 43 -10.11 -4.01 7.31
CA LEU A 43 -8.87 -4.31 8.01
C LEU A 43 -8.86 -5.74 8.55
N LYS A 44 -9.98 -6.21 9.10
CA LYS A 44 -10.11 -7.61 9.52
C LYS A 44 -9.89 -8.56 8.35
N TRP A 45 -10.51 -8.28 7.20
CA TRP A 45 -10.30 -9.06 5.98
C TRP A 45 -8.83 -9.03 5.52
N VAL A 46 -8.15 -7.89 5.59
CA VAL A 46 -6.72 -7.76 5.23
C VAL A 46 -5.85 -8.61 6.16
N ASN A 47 -6.11 -8.59 7.46
CA ASN A 47 -5.39 -9.42 8.42
C ASN A 47 -5.60 -10.91 8.15
N GLU A 48 -6.84 -11.31 7.84
CA GLU A 48 -7.17 -12.68 7.44
C GLU A 48 -6.43 -13.07 6.14
N PHE A 49 -6.46 -12.19 5.12
CA PHE A 49 -5.76 -12.40 3.85
C PHE A 49 -4.27 -12.66 4.03
N ILE A 50 -3.59 -11.82 4.82
CA ILE A 50 -2.16 -11.94 5.11
C ILE A 50 -1.88 -13.21 5.93
N SER A 51 -2.72 -13.51 6.92
CA SER A 51 -2.52 -14.67 7.80
C SER A 51 -2.63 -16.04 7.13
N GLN A 52 -3.32 -16.11 5.98
CA GLN A 52 -3.42 -17.34 5.19
C GLN A 52 -2.06 -17.82 4.66
N ASP A 53 -1.17 -16.88 4.31
CA ASP A 53 0.19 -17.18 3.87
C ASP A 53 1.05 -15.94 4.08
N TYR A 54 1.70 -15.86 5.25
CA TYR A 54 2.57 -14.74 5.58
C TYR A 54 3.75 -14.63 4.61
N PHE A 55 4.30 -15.77 4.16
CA PHE A 55 5.51 -15.83 3.35
C PHE A 55 5.27 -15.27 1.94
N ASN A 56 4.14 -15.62 1.33
CA ASN A 56 3.77 -15.15 -0.01
C ASN A 56 2.75 -13.99 0.01
N SER A 57 2.47 -13.41 1.19
CA SER A 57 1.42 -12.39 1.37
C SER A 57 1.57 -11.20 0.42
N PHE A 58 2.81 -10.74 0.18
CA PHE A 58 3.09 -9.64 -0.73
C PHE A 58 2.77 -10.00 -2.19
N GLU A 59 3.28 -11.14 -2.69
CA GLU A 59 3.02 -11.52 -4.09
C GLU A 59 1.54 -11.84 -4.32
N ARG A 60 0.86 -12.46 -3.35
CA ARG A 60 -0.60 -12.67 -3.39
C ARG A 60 -1.38 -11.35 -3.40
N ALA A 61 -0.96 -10.38 -2.59
CA ALA A 61 -1.60 -9.07 -2.59
C ALA A 61 -1.36 -8.34 -3.91
N ARG A 62 -0.14 -8.43 -4.46
CA ARG A 62 0.20 -7.86 -5.76
C ARG A 62 -0.68 -8.43 -6.87
N GLU A 63 -0.88 -9.75 -6.92
CA GLU A 63 -1.83 -10.40 -7.85
C GLU A 63 -3.26 -9.87 -7.66
N TYR A 64 -3.79 -9.92 -6.44
CA TYR A 64 -5.14 -9.43 -6.12
C TYR A 64 -5.34 -7.95 -6.48
N LEU A 65 -4.34 -7.12 -6.20
CA LEU A 65 -4.38 -5.69 -6.48
C LEU A 65 -4.26 -5.42 -7.98
N ASN A 66 -3.51 -6.21 -8.73
CA ASN A 66 -3.43 -6.07 -10.18
C ASN A 66 -4.76 -6.40 -10.86
N ASP A 67 -5.49 -7.40 -10.36
CA ASP A 67 -6.82 -7.76 -10.88
C ASP A 67 -7.87 -6.65 -10.66
N ILE A 68 -7.67 -5.77 -9.69
CA ILE A 68 -8.60 -4.69 -9.34
C ILE A 68 -8.13 -3.34 -9.88
N VAL A 69 -6.89 -2.98 -9.57
CA VAL A 69 -6.29 -1.66 -9.81
C VAL A 69 -5.59 -1.60 -11.17
N GLY A 70 -5.17 -2.74 -11.73
CA GLY A 70 -4.47 -2.78 -13.02
C GLY A 70 -5.28 -2.15 -14.16
N ASP A 71 -6.60 -2.35 -14.14
CA ASP A 71 -7.54 -1.81 -15.13
C ASP A 71 -8.06 -0.40 -14.80
N TYR A 72 -7.62 0.20 -13.69
CA TYR A 72 -8.05 1.55 -13.34
C TYR A 72 -7.47 2.61 -14.28
N PRO A 73 -8.19 3.74 -14.46
CA PRO A 73 -7.64 4.94 -15.06
C PRO A 73 -6.29 5.33 -14.43
N LEU A 74 -5.39 5.87 -15.25
CA LEU A 74 -4.01 6.18 -14.87
C LEU A 74 -3.95 7.05 -13.60
N ASP A 75 -4.79 8.07 -13.52
CA ASP A 75 -4.92 8.98 -12.37
C ASP A 75 -5.28 8.23 -11.07
N LYS A 76 -6.14 7.21 -11.15
CA LYS A 76 -6.54 6.41 -9.99
C LYS A 76 -5.41 5.47 -9.56
N ARG A 77 -4.62 4.91 -10.48
CA ARG A 77 -3.41 4.15 -10.16
C ARG A 77 -2.35 5.02 -9.47
N ILE A 78 -2.12 6.22 -10.02
CA ILE A 78 -1.21 7.22 -9.43
C ILE A 78 -1.68 7.61 -8.02
N PHE A 79 -2.99 7.81 -7.83
CA PHE A 79 -3.54 8.14 -6.52
C PHE A 79 -3.24 7.09 -5.45
N TYR A 80 -3.41 5.80 -5.76
CA TYR A 80 -3.10 4.73 -4.79
C TYR A 80 -1.60 4.63 -4.50
N ILE A 81 -0.74 4.71 -5.51
CA ILE A 81 0.71 4.62 -5.28
C ILE A 81 1.22 5.82 -4.46
N GLU A 82 0.71 7.02 -4.75
CA GLU A 82 1.04 8.24 -3.99
C GLU A 82 0.59 8.13 -2.54
N MET A 83 -0.64 7.66 -2.31
CA MET A 83 -1.22 7.56 -0.98
C MET A 83 -0.40 6.62 -0.08
N VAL A 84 -0.02 5.46 -0.60
CA VAL A 84 0.77 4.48 0.15
C VAL A 84 2.18 5.00 0.39
N TRP A 85 2.81 5.63 -0.62
CA TRP A 85 4.13 6.23 -0.46
C TRP A 85 4.15 7.31 0.64
N LYS A 86 3.16 8.20 0.66
CA LYS A 86 3.00 9.21 1.71
C LYS A 86 2.79 8.59 3.08
N ALA A 87 1.95 7.56 3.17
CA ALA A 87 1.71 6.84 4.42
C ALA A 87 2.99 6.23 4.99
N ASN A 88 3.81 5.60 4.13
CA ASN A 88 5.10 5.05 4.53
C ASN A 88 6.13 6.10 4.88
N SER A 89 6.14 7.23 4.18
CA SER A 89 7.08 8.31 4.44
C SER A 89 6.78 9.06 5.74
N LYS A 90 5.60 8.85 6.37
CA LYS A 90 5.19 9.53 7.60
C LYS A 90 6.14 9.27 8.78
N LYS A 91 6.82 8.11 8.83
CA LYS A 91 7.85 7.79 9.84
C LYS A 91 9.20 8.50 9.60
N GLY A 92 9.29 9.33 8.54
CA GLY A 92 10.48 10.13 8.22
C GLY A 92 11.52 9.39 7.37
N TYR A 93 11.33 8.11 7.08
CA TYR A 93 12.17 7.33 6.17
C TYR A 93 11.37 6.18 5.54
N VAL A 94 11.87 5.67 4.42
CA VAL A 94 11.37 4.44 3.76
C VAL A 94 12.57 3.51 3.60
N THR A 95 12.44 2.27 4.03
CA THR A 95 13.50 1.26 3.91
C THR A 95 13.71 0.83 2.46
N GLU A 96 14.87 0.25 2.14
CA GLU A 96 15.15 -0.27 0.79
C GLU A 96 14.15 -1.36 0.37
N LEU A 97 13.72 -2.19 1.33
CA LEU A 97 12.75 -3.26 1.10
C LEU A 97 11.37 -2.70 0.75
N GLU A 98 10.88 -1.71 1.50
CA GLU A 98 9.62 -1.01 1.20
C GLU A 98 9.69 -0.27 -0.13
N ALA A 99 10.81 0.42 -0.41
CA ALA A 99 11.02 1.11 -1.68
C ALA A 99 11.01 0.13 -2.86
N THR A 100 11.63 -1.05 -2.70
CA THR A 100 11.63 -2.11 -3.72
C THR A 100 10.23 -2.66 -3.95
N ALA A 101 9.46 -2.90 -2.88
CA ALA A 101 8.07 -3.36 -2.98
C ALA A 101 7.18 -2.34 -3.70
N MET A 102 7.35 -1.04 -3.38
CA MET A 102 6.65 0.06 -4.05
C MET A 102 7.01 0.18 -5.53
N LEU A 103 8.29 0.05 -5.89
CA LEU A 103 8.74 0.07 -7.28
C LEU A 103 8.18 -1.11 -8.08
N LYS A 104 8.10 -2.30 -7.49
CA LYS A 104 7.46 -3.47 -8.13
C LYS A 104 6.00 -3.20 -8.48
N LEU A 105 5.23 -2.67 -7.53
CA LEU A 105 3.81 -2.32 -7.75
C LEU A 105 3.67 -1.19 -8.80
N ALA A 106 4.51 -0.16 -8.72
CA ALA A 106 4.49 0.91 -9.70
C ALA A 106 4.77 0.41 -11.12
N ARG A 107 5.66 -0.58 -11.27
CA ARG A 107 5.91 -1.23 -12.56
C ARG A 107 4.71 -1.98 -13.09
N ASP A 108 4.09 -2.81 -12.25
CA ASP A 108 2.89 -3.56 -12.65
C ASP A 108 1.77 -2.64 -13.11
N TRP A 109 1.63 -1.50 -12.46
CA TRP A 109 0.62 -0.50 -12.77
C TRP A 109 1.06 0.51 -13.81
N ASN A 110 2.27 0.40 -14.38
CA ASN A 110 2.84 1.32 -15.35
C ASN A 110 2.80 2.80 -14.89
N VAL A 111 3.18 3.04 -13.63
CA VAL A 111 3.26 4.37 -12.97
C VAL A 111 4.63 4.65 -12.33
N GLU A 112 5.69 3.98 -12.81
CA GLU A 112 7.06 4.15 -12.28
C GLU A 112 7.54 5.59 -12.38
N ALA A 113 7.28 6.27 -13.52
CA ALA A 113 7.71 7.65 -13.72
C ALA A 113 7.03 8.61 -12.73
N GLU A 114 5.74 8.40 -12.49
CA GLU A 114 4.93 9.21 -11.59
C GLU A 114 5.34 9.01 -10.13
N LEU A 115 5.66 7.77 -9.73
CA LEU A 115 6.21 7.50 -8.40
C LEU A 115 7.51 8.29 -8.19
N ILE A 116 8.42 8.30 -9.17
CA ILE A 116 9.68 9.07 -9.07
C ILE A 116 9.41 10.58 -8.93
N GLU A 117 8.45 11.12 -9.67
CA GLU A 117 8.08 12.53 -9.56
C GLU A 117 7.43 12.88 -8.22
N ILE A 118 6.62 11.99 -7.64
CA ILE A 118 6.07 12.13 -6.29
C ILE A 118 7.22 12.22 -5.26
N ILE A 119 8.19 11.30 -5.35
CA ILE A 119 9.33 11.25 -4.44
C ILE A 119 10.13 12.55 -4.50
N LYS A 120 10.48 13.00 -5.71
CA LYS A 120 11.24 14.25 -5.91
C LYS A 120 10.56 15.46 -5.30
N LYS A 121 9.23 15.60 -5.49
CA LYS A 121 8.45 16.71 -4.92
C LYS A 121 8.50 16.69 -3.40
N MET A 122 8.36 15.51 -2.80
CA MET A 122 8.40 15.35 -1.34
C MET A 122 9.78 15.62 -0.75
N SER A 123 10.87 15.27 -1.45
CA SER A 123 12.25 15.55 -0.96
C SER A 123 12.66 17.02 -1.05
N GLN A 124 11.89 17.85 -1.77
CA GLN A 124 12.13 19.30 -1.90
C GLN A 124 11.25 20.14 -0.97
N SER A 125 10.36 19.49 -0.21
CA SER A 125 9.41 20.09 0.74
C SER A 125 10.02 20.22 2.13
#